data_AF-A0A351Y6S3-F1
#
_entry.id   AF-A0A351Y6S3-F1
#
_cell.length_a   1.000
_cell.length_b   1.000
_cell.length_c   1.000
_cell.angle_alpha   90.00
_cell.angle_beta   90.00
_cell.angle_gamma   90.00
#
_symmetry.space_group_name_H-M   'P 1'
#
loop_
_entity.id
_entity.type
_entity.pdbx_description
1 polymer ?
#
loop_
_entity_poly.entity_id
_entity_poly.type
_entity_poly.pdbx_seq_one_letter_code
_entity_poly.pdbx_strand_id
1 'polypeptide(L)'
;MARDLRVIFVKLADRIHNIQTLCYHPNPSKREKIAQETMKIYVPIAKRLGLYHYQLYLENGSFKVLDEVAFNDIFTYLKKYFGEGEKYTERGIKMLTAMLNKEGIENFEVK
;
A
#
# COMPACT_ATOMS: atom_id res chain seq x y z
N MET A 1 20.49 -11.15 -18.84
CA MET A 1 19.15 -11.32 -19.45
C MET A 1 18.04 -10.44 -18.84
N ALA A 2 18.34 -9.50 -17.91
CA ALA A 2 17.41 -8.43 -17.54
C ALA A 2 18.16 -7.08 -17.59
N ARG A 3 18.17 -6.43 -18.76
CA ARG A 3 18.57 -5.01 -18.87
C ARG A 3 17.36 -4.07 -18.99
N ASP A 4 16.17 -4.63 -19.20
CA ASP A 4 14.97 -3.86 -19.48
C ASP A 4 14.02 -3.85 -18.27
N LEU A 5 13.84 -2.65 -17.68
CA LEU A 5 12.96 -2.42 -16.55
C LEU A 5 11.49 -2.69 -16.87
N ARG A 6 11.07 -2.62 -18.15
CA ARG A 6 9.68 -2.86 -18.55
C ARG A 6 9.24 -4.28 -18.22
N VAL A 7 10.16 -5.25 -18.29
CA VAL A 7 9.89 -6.64 -17.90
C VAL A 7 9.54 -6.74 -16.41
N ILE A 8 10.25 -5.97 -15.56
CA ILE A 8 9.97 -5.93 -14.12
C ILE A 8 8.62 -5.27 -13.85
N PHE A 9 8.28 -4.19 -14.54
CA PHE A 9 6.98 -3.53 -14.38
C PHE A 9 5.81 -4.44 -14.76
N VAL A 10 5.90 -5.15 -15.89
CA VAL A 10 4.86 -6.12 -16.28
C VAL A 10 4.71 -7.22 -15.23
N LYS A 11 5.82 -7.72 -14.66
CA LYS A 11 5.78 -8.76 -13.61
C LYS A 11 5.23 -8.25 -12.29
N LEU A 12 5.49 -6.99 -11.92
CA LEU A 12 4.89 -6.38 -10.73
C LEU A 12 3.38 -6.18 -10.91
N ALA A 13 2.94 -5.70 -12.08
CA ALA A 13 1.52 -5.51 -12.39
C ALA A 13 0.75 -6.85 -12.35
N ASP A 14 1.29 -7.89 -13.00
CA ASP A 14 0.75 -9.25 -12.92
C ASP A 14 0.69 -9.74 -11.47
N ARG A 15 1.75 -9.50 -10.68
CA ARG A 15 1.76 -9.91 -9.28
C ARG A 15 0.71 -9.19 -8.43
N ILE A 16 0.48 -7.90 -8.65
CA ILE A 16 -0.58 -7.13 -7.99
C ILE A 16 -1.94 -7.75 -8.28
N HIS A 17 -2.21 -8.08 -9.54
CA HIS A 17 -3.47 -8.72 -9.93
C HIS A 17 -3.64 -10.11 -9.30
N ASN A 18 -2.57 -10.89 -9.22
CA ASN A 18 -2.59 -12.17 -8.54
C ASN A 18 -2.89 -12.03 -7.04
N ILE A 19 -2.37 -11.01 -6.36
CA ILE A 19 -2.70 -10.74 -4.96
C ILE A 19 -4.16 -10.28 -4.81
N GLN A 20 -4.68 -9.46 -5.73
CA GLN A 20 -6.10 -9.03 -5.76
C GLN A 20 -7.07 -10.22 -5.78
N THR A 21 -6.74 -11.24 -6.57
CA THR A 21 -7.63 -12.38 -6.82
C THR A 21 -7.25 -13.63 -6.03
N LEU A 22 -6.25 -13.55 -5.15
CA LEU A 22 -5.67 -14.71 -4.46
C LEU A 22 -6.68 -15.48 -3.61
N CYS A 23 -7.70 -14.80 -3.09
CA CYS A 23 -8.76 -15.42 -2.28
C CYS A 23 -9.56 -16.48 -3.04
N TYR A 24 -9.71 -16.34 -4.37
CA TYR A 24 -10.42 -17.27 -5.23
C TYR A 24 -9.61 -18.52 -5.58
N HIS A 25 -8.31 -18.55 -5.26
CA HIS A 25 -7.49 -19.71 -5.55
C HIS A 25 -7.88 -20.88 -4.61
N PRO A 26 -8.25 -22.07 -5.14
CA PRO A 26 -8.87 -23.13 -4.35
C PRO A 26 -7.91 -23.81 -3.36
N ASN A 27 -6.60 -23.80 -3.66
CA ASN A 27 -5.59 -24.45 -2.81
C ASN A 27 -5.00 -23.46 -1.78
N PRO A 28 -5.18 -23.68 -0.46
CA PRO A 28 -4.65 -22.82 0.59
C PRO A 28 -3.12 -22.73 0.62
N SER A 29 -2.42 -23.86 0.50
CA SER A 29 -0.95 -23.89 0.50
C SER A 29 -0.37 -23.08 -0.66
N LYS A 30 -1.02 -23.12 -1.82
CA LYS A 30 -0.60 -22.32 -2.98
C LYS A 30 -0.85 -20.82 -2.76
N ARG A 31 -1.94 -20.43 -2.07
CA ARG A 31 -2.17 -19.03 -1.67
C ARG A 31 -1.05 -18.52 -0.78
N GLU A 32 -0.72 -19.28 0.26
CA GLU A 32 0.35 -18.94 1.20
C GLU A 32 1.70 -18.82 0.47
N LYS A 33 2.05 -19.78 -0.39
CA LYS A 33 3.30 -19.74 -1.17
C LYS A 33 3.40 -18.50 -2.04
N ILE A 34 2.33 -18.11 -2.73
CA ILE A 34 2.29 -16.90 -3.56
C ILE A 34 2.46 -15.64 -2.69
N ALA A 35 1.80 -15.56 -1.54
CA ALA A 35 1.93 -14.44 -0.61
C ALA A 35 3.35 -14.34 -0.02
N GLN A 36 3.96 -15.47 0.36
CA GLN A 36 5.34 -15.52 0.85
C GLN A 36 6.34 -15.10 -0.23
N GLU A 37 6.19 -15.58 -1.47
CA GLU A 37 7.02 -15.15 -2.61
C GLU A 37 6.89 -13.64 -2.85
N THR A 38 5.66 -13.13 -2.78
CA THR A 38 5.36 -11.71 -2.96
C THR A 38 6.08 -10.85 -1.92
N MET A 39 5.98 -11.21 -0.64
CA MET A 39 6.66 -10.51 0.47
C MET A 39 8.18 -10.58 0.34
N LYS A 40 8.74 -11.73 -0.03
CA LYS A 40 10.20 -11.93 -0.06
C LYS A 40 10.88 -11.36 -1.30
N ILE A 41 10.18 -11.31 -2.44
CA ILE A 41 10.77 -10.97 -3.74
C ILE A 41 10.18 -9.67 -4.29
N TYR A 42 8.87 -9.63 -4.49
CA TYR A 42 8.22 -8.54 -5.25
C TYR A 42 8.12 -7.24 -4.46
N VAL A 43 7.84 -7.33 -3.16
CA VAL A 43 7.79 -6.17 -2.25
C VAL A 43 9.14 -5.44 -2.21
N PRO A 44 10.29 -6.11 -1.95
CA PRO A 44 11.60 -5.46 -2.02
C PRO A 44 11.93 -4.85 -3.37
N ILE A 45 11.49 -5.46 -4.48
CA ILE A 45 11.69 -4.92 -5.83
C ILE A 45 10.90 -3.62 -6.00
N ALA A 46 9.60 -3.62 -5.64
CA ALA A 46 8.77 -2.41 -5.70
C ALA A 46 9.35 -1.28 -4.84
N LYS A 47 9.82 -1.61 -3.63
CA LYS A 47 10.49 -0.68 -2.73
C LYS A 47 11.74 -0.06 -3.34
N ARG A 48 12.62 -0.88 -3.93
CA ARG A 48 13.87 -0.43 -4.58
C ARG A 48 13.61 0.48 -5.77
N LEU A 49 12.50 0.29 -6.47
CA LEU A 49 12.10 1.11 -7.62
C LEU A 49 11.31 2.38 -7.21
N GLY A 50 11.11 2.62 -5.92
CA GLY A 50 10.34 3.78 -5.42
C GLY A 50 8.84 3.68 -5.69
N LEU A 51 8.33 2.49 -6.02
CA LEU A 51 6.91 2.27 -6.33
C LEU A 51 6.10 2.03 -5.04
N TYR A 52 6.01 3.06 -4.20
CA TYR A 52 5.46 2.95 -2.84
C TYR A 52 4.02 2.41 -2.81
N HIS A 53 3.13 2.90 -3.67
CA HIS A 53 1.76 2.39 -3.73
C HIS A 53 1.71 0.90 -4.08
N TYR A 54 2.60 0.43 -4.95
CA TYR A 54 2.63 -0.96 -5.38
C TYR A 54 3.23 -1.84 -4.29
N GLN A 55 4.28 -1.33 -3.62
CA GLN A 55 4.86 -1.97 -2.44
C GLN A 55 3.79 -2.18 -1.36
N LEU A 56 3.09 -1.12 -0.95
CA LEU A 56 2.03 -1.18 0.07
C LEU A 56 0.93 -2.16 -0.31
N TYR A 57 0.52 -2.15 -1.58
CA TYR A 57 -0.52 -3.04 -2.06
C TYR A 57 -0.12 -4.51 -1.94
N LEU A 58 1.09 -4.84 -2.41
CA LEU A 58 1.65 -6.19 -2.33
C LEU A 58 1.90 -6.62 -0.88
N GLU A 59 2.40 -5.73 -0.02
CA GLU A 59 2.64 -5.98 1.40
C GLU A 59 1.34 -6.30 2.13
N ASN A 60 0.36 -5.39 2.09
CA ASN A 60 -0.90 -5.55 2.82
C ASN A 60 -1.71 -6.75 2.33
N GLY A 61 -1.78 -6.93 1.00
CA GLY A 61 -2.49 -8.07 0.41
C GLY A 61 -1.86 -9.41 0.76
N SER A 62 -0.53 -9.49 0.76
CA SER A 62 0.17 -10.71 1.18
C SER A 62 0.08 -10.94 2.68
N PHE A 63 0.25 -9.89 3.49
CA PHE A 63 0.14 -9.97 4.94
C PHE A 63 -1.24 -10.50 5.37
N LYS A 64 -2.32 -10.02 4.77
CA LYS A 64 -3.67 -10.54 5.01
C LYS A 64 -3.80 -12.04 4.79
N VAL A 65 -3.10 -12.60 3.80
CA VAL A 65 -3.13 -14.04 3.50
C VAL A 65 -2.23 -14.85 4.43
N LEU A 66 -1.09 -14.28 4.84
CA LEU A 66 -0.13 -14.96 5.70
C LEU A 66 -0.55 -14.97 7.18
N ASP A 67 -1.21 -13.90 7.63
CA ASP A 67 -1.69 -13.76 9.01
C ASP A 67 -2.97 -12.92 9.03
N GLU A 68 -4.10 -13.59 8.81
CA GLU A 68 -5.41 -12.95 8.77
C GLU A 68 -5.82 -12.39 10.15
N VAL A 69 -5.42 -13.05 11.24
CA VAL A 69 -5.75 -12.64 12.60
C VAL A 69 -5.07 -11.32 12.93
N ALA A 70 -3.74 -11.26 12.77
CA ALA A 70 -3.00 -10.02 13.03
C ALA A 70 -3.44 -8.88 12.09
N PHE A 71 -3.75 -9.20 10.82
CA PHE A 71 -4.29 -8.21 9.89
C PHE A 71 -5.59 -7.59 10.40
N ASN A 72 -6.55 -8.41 10.84
CA ASN A 72 -7.84 -7.94 11.33
C ASN A 72 -7.72 -7.16 12.64
N ASP A 73 -6.80 -7.55 13.53
CA ASP A 73 -6.53 -6.83 14.77
C ASP A 73 -6.00 -5.41 14.48
N ILE A 74 -5.00 -5.30 13.61
CA ILE A 74 -4.44 -4.01 13.18
C ILE A 74 -5.51 -3.18 12.47
N PHE A 75 -6.28 -3.79 11.58
CA PHE A 75 -7.33 -3.08 10.85
C PHE A 75 -8.41 -2.52 11.78
N THR A 76 -8.82 -3.30 12.78
CA THR A 76 -9.80 -2.86 13.79
C THR A 76 -9.24 -1.74 14.65
N TYR A 77 -7.98 -1.86 15.08
CA TYR A 77 -7.28 -0.81 15.82
C TYR A 77 -7.24 0.48 14.99
N LEU A 78 -6.78 0.42 13.74
CA LEU A 78 -6.72 1.58 12.85
C LEU A 78 -8.09 2.23 12.68
N LYS A 79 -9.14 1.44 12.43
CA LYS A 79 -10.50 1.97 12.27
C LYS A 79 -11.00 2.72 13.51
N LYS A 80 -10.67 2.24 14.71
CA LYS A 80 -11.06 2.87 15.98
C LYS A 80 -10.38 4.23 16.20
N TYR A 81 -9.10 4.35 15.87
CA TYR A 81 -8.33 5.58 16.15
C TYR A 81 -8.33 6.58 14.99
N PHE A 82 -8.34 6.12 13.74
CA PHE A 82 -8.31 6.98 12.56
C PHE A 82 -9.69 7.44 12.09
N GLY A 83 -10.79 6.82 12.55
CA GLY A 83 -12.15 7.29 12.26
C GLY A 83 -12.44 8.72 12.76
N GLU A 84 -11.69 9.20 13.76
CA GLU A 84 -11.74 10.60 14.21
C GLU A 84 -10.60 11.46 13.63
N GLY A 85 -9.57 10.83 13.08
CA GLY A 85 -8.37 11.48 12.54
C GLY A 85 -8.66 12.38 11.34
N GLU A 86 -9.67 12.05 10.54
CA GLU A 86 -10.06 12.82 9.35
C GLU A 86 -10.40 14.29 9.73
N LYS A 87 -11.08 14.50 10.86
CA LYS A 87 -11.37 15.85 11.39
C LYS A 87 -10.13 16.60 11.88
N TYR A 88 -9.09 15.88 12.30
CA TYR A 88 -7.82 16.50 12.68
C TYR A 88 -7.01 16.87 11.45
N THR A 89 -6.94 15.98 10.47
CA THR A 89 -6.29 16.22 9.18
C THR A 89 -6.93 17.40 8.46
N GLU A 90 -8.26 17.45 8.34
CA GLU A 90 -8.97 18.58 7.73
C GLU A 90 -8.70 19.91 8.44
N ARG A 91 -8.67 19.91 9.78
CA ARG A 91 -8.32 21.11 10.56
C ARG A 91 -6.88 21.54 10.29
N GLY A 92 -5.95 20.58 10.23
CA GLY A 92 -4.55 20.83 9.88
C GLY A 92 -4.40 21.43 8.49
N ILE A 93 -5.06 20.85 7.48
CA ILE A 93 -5.08 21.35 6.10
C ILE A 93 -5.58 22.79 6.06
N LYS A 94 -6.74 23.06 6.68
CA LYS A 94 -7.32 24.42 6.74
C LYS A 94 -6.37 25.42 7.41
N MET A 95 -5.76 25.04 8.54
CA MET A 95 -4.86 25.92 9.28
C MET A 95 -3.59 26.24 8.48
N LEU A 96 -2.96 25.23 7.89
CA LEU A 96 -1.77 25.40 7.05
C LEU A 96 -2.07 26.23 5.81
N THR A 97 -3.20 25.96 5.15
CA THR A 97 -3.64 26.72 3.97
C THR A 97 -3.85 28.19 4.30
N ALA A 98 -4.48 28.50 5.44
CA ALA A 98 -4.67 29.86 5.90
C ALA A 98 -3.35 30.59 6.20
N MET A 99 -2.38 29.89 6.81
CA MET A 99 -1.04 30.44 7.08
C MET A 99 -0.26 30.71 5.79
N LEU A 100 -0.25 29.77 4.85
CA LEU A 100 0.45 29.92 3.56
C LEU A 100 -0.13 31.06 2.72
N ASN A 101 -1.46 31.19 2.69
CA ASN A 101 -2.14 32.31 2.02
C ASN A 101 -1.81 33.66 2.68
N LYS A 102 -1.71 33.71 4.01
CA LYS A 102 -1.36 34.93 4.74
C LYS A 102 0.06 35.41 4.44
N GLU A 103 1.00 34.49 4.25
CA GLU A 103 2.39 34.78 3.88
C GLU A 103 2.57 35.05 2.37
N GLY A 104 1.49 35.03 1.58
CA GLY A 104 1.52 35.34 0.15
C GLY A 104 2.15 34.26 -0.72
N ILE A 105 2.19 33.01 -0.25
CA ILE A 105 2.70 31.89 -1.03
C ILE A 105 1.61 31.42 -1.99
N GLU A 106 1.90 31.46 -3.30
CA GLU A 106 1.01 30.99 -4.37
C GLU A 106 1.47 29.62 -4.91
N ASN A 107 0.58 28.88 -5.59
CA ASN A 107 0.85 27.57 -6.20
C ASN A 107 1.25 26.44 -5.23
N PHE A 108 0.55 26.31 -4.10
CA PHE A 108 0.72 25.19 -3.17
C PHE A 108 -0.50 24.26 -3.15
N GLU A 109 -0.27 23.00 -2.76
CA GLU A 109 -1.31 22.01 -2.53
C GLU A 109 -1.02 21.32 -1.19
N VAL A 110 -1.96 21.41 -0.23
CA VAL A 110 -1.87 20.71 1.05
C VAL A 110 -2.83 19.53 1.00
N LYS A 111 -2.29 18.31 1.07
CA LYS A 111 -3.04 17.04 1.09
C LYS A 111 -2.93 16.36 2.44
#